data_AF-A0A7C5QJ86-F1
#
_entry.id   AF-A0A7C5QJ86-F1
#
_cell.length_a   1.000
_cell.length_b   1.000
_cell.length_c   1.000
_cell.angle_alpha   90.00
_cell.angle_beta   90.00
_cell.angle_gamma   90.00
#
_symmetry.space_group_name_H-M   'P 1'
#
loop_
_entity.id
_entity.type
_entity.pdbx_description
1 polymer ?
#
loop_
_entity_poly.entity_id
_entity_poly.type
_entity_poly.pdbx_seq_one_letter_code
_entity_poly.pdbx_strand_id
1 'polypeptide(L)'
;MPTYVYDDVLLPEEASRLADGHKAARINYWKKFGDDPPGWLVGLGRIQGRKFVLEEEFVAQELVINAASYGFIAFQKPEDGRTVDRGWIIAFYHNVVFDGRRCVIT
;
A
#
# COMPACT_ATOMS: atom_id res chain seq x y z
N MET A 1 -18.71 -3.32 -1.21
CA MET A 1 -17.49 -2.90 -1.94
C MET A 1 -16.84 -4.15 -2.52
N PRO A 2 -16.32 -4.11 -3.76
CA PRO A 2 -15.46 -5.19 -4.25
C PRO A 2 -14.15 -5.21 -3.45
N THR A 3 -13.76 -6.39 -2.96
CA THR A 3 -12.46 -6.61 -2.32
C THR A 3 -11.44 -6.86 -3.43
N TYR A 4 -10.46 -5.97 -3.57
CA TYR A 4 -9.32 -6.22 -4.46
C TYR A 4 -8.27 -7.04 -3.72
N VAL A 5 -7.96 -8.23 -4.24
CA VAL A 5 -6.94 -9.12 -3.70
C VAL A 5 -5.71 -9.03 -4.59
N TYR A 6 -4.56 -8.75 -4.00
CA TYR A 6 -3.28 -8.69 -4.72
C TYR A 6 -2.55 -10.02 -4.59
N ASP A 7 -2.25 -10.65 -5.72
CA ASP A 7 -1.83 -12.05 -5.72
C ASP A 7 -0.40 -12.31 -5.30
N ASP A 8 0.49 -11.31 -5.31
CA ASP A 8 1.89 -11.54 -4.89
C ASP A 8 2.60 -10.27 -4.38
N VAL A 9 2.65 -10.11 -3.06
CA VAL A 9 3.50 -9.13 -2.37
C VAL A 9 4.89 -9.75 -2.22
N LEU A 10 5.84 -9.30 -3.02
CA LEU A 10 7.24 -9.73 -2.88
C LEU A 10 7.87 -9.02 -1.67
N LEU A 11 7.76 -9.66 -0.51
CA LEU A 11 8.54 -9.31 0.67
C LEU A 11 9.85 -10.10 0.65
N PRO A 12 10.97 -9.53 1.15
CA PRO A 12 12.11 -10.35 1.55
C PRO A 12 11.64 -11.49 2.46
N GLU A 13 12.21 -12.69 2.32
CA GLU A 13 11.70 -13.90 3.00
C GLU A 13 11.59 -13.70 4.52
N GLU A 14 12.53 -12.95 5.10
CA GLU A 14 12.59 -12.57 6.51
C GLU A 14 11.41 -11.68 6.93
N ALA A 15 10.96 -10.77 6.05
CA ALA A 15 9.83 -9.88 6.28
C ALA A 15 8.48 -10.58 6.08
N SER A 16 8.41 -11.55 5.17
CA SER A 16 7.19 -12.32 4.87
C SER A 16 6.64 -13.06 6.09
N ARG A 17 7.52 -13.66 6.91
CA ARG A 17 7.12 -14.38 8.13
C ARG A 17 6.69 -13.46 9.27
N LEU A 18 7.18 -12.21 9.28
CA LEU A 18 6.84 -11.21 10.30
C LEU A 18 5.57 -10.42 9.94
N ALA A 19 5.19 -10.38 8.66
CA ALA A 19 4.13 -9.54 8.15
C ALA A 19 2.72 -10.15 8.23
N ASP A 20 2.61 -11.48 8.36
CA ASP A 20 1.31 -12.15 8.29
C ASP A 20 0.35 -11.67 9.39
N GLY A 21 -0.88 -11.29 9.01
CA GLY A 21 -1.90 -10.73 9.89
C GLY A 21 -1.72 -9.25 10.28
N HIS A 22 -0.57 -8.63 9.96
CA HIS A 22 -0.29 -7.25 10.33
C HIS A 22 -1.03 -6.25 9.44
N LYS A 23 -1.41 -5.12 10.05
CA LYS A 23 -1.96 -3.98 9.32
C LYS A 23 -0.88 -3.30 8.50
N ALA A 24 -1.18 -3.05 7.24
CA ALA A 24 -0.26 -2.44 6.30
C ALA A 24 -1.00 -1.46 5.38
N ALA A 25 -0.32 -0.38 5.03
CA ALA A 25 -0.70 0.54 3.99
C ALA A 25 0.11 0.21 2.75
N ARG A 26 -0.55 0.11 1.60
CA ARG A 26 0.11 0.13 0.29
C ARG A 26 0.00 1.53 -0.28
N ILE A 27 1.10 2.02 -0.81
CA ILE A 27 1.23 3.41 -1.20
C ILE A 27 1.83 3.46 -2.59
N ASN A 28 1.20 4.19 -3.49
CA ASN A 28 1.74 4.45 -4.82
C ASN A 28 1.61 5.94 -5.14
N TYR A 29 2.62 6.48 -5.81
CA TYR A 29 2.57 7.84 -6.29
C TYR A 29 1.53 7.95 -7.40
N TRP A 30 0.44 8.67 -7.13
CA TRP A 30 -0.56 8.96 -8.14
C TRP A 30 -0.10 10.15 -8.97
N LYS A 31 0.59 9.85 -10.09
CA LYS A 31 0.86 10.84 -11.14
C LYS A 31 -0.44 11.11 -11.90
N LYS A 32 -1.01 12.31 -11.77
CA LYS A 32 -2.20 12.70 -12.53
C LYS A 32 -1.88 13.31 -13.89
N PHE A 33 -2.88 13.24 -14.76
CA PHE A 33 -2.98 13.95 -16.03
C PHE A 33 -4.19 14.89 -15.94
N GLY A 34 -4.05 16.18 -16.28
CA GLY A 34 -5.12 17.20 -16.17
C GLY A 34 -4.92 18.21 -15.04
N ASP A 35 -6.00 18.86 -14.58
CA ASP A 35 -5.98 20.03 -13.67
C ASP A 35 -5.94 19.72 -12.16
N ASP A 36 -6.09 18.45 -11.76
CA ASP A 36 -6.06 18.06 -10.35
C ASP A 36 -4.62 17.89 -9.83
N PRO A 37 -4.33 18.29 -8.57
CA PRO A 37 -2.99 18.17 -8.02
C PRO A 37 -2.56 16.70 -7.87
N PRO A 38 -1.26 16.38 -8.02
CA PRO A 38 -0.73 15.05 -7.77
C PRO A 38 -0.93 14.64 -6.31
N GLY A 39 -0.84 13.34 -6.04
CA GLY A 39 -1.00 12.83 -4.69
C GLY A 39 -0.51 11.39 -4.52
N TRP A 40 -1.01 10.76 -3.47
CA TRP A 40 -0.61 9.44 -3.01
C TRP A 40 -1.86 8.59 -2.92
N LEU A 41 -1.90 7.51 -3.69
CA LEU A 41 -2.90 6.47 -3.51
C LEU A 41 -2.52 5.65 -2.29
N VAL A 42 -3.36 5.67 -1.27
CA VAL A 42 -3.16 4.94 -0.02
C VAL A 42 -4.27 3.90 0.11
N GLY A 43 -3.88 2.63 0.08
CA GLY A 43 -4.76 1.51 0.39
C GLY A 43 -4.42 0.95 1.77
N LEU A 44 -5.38 0.91 2.68
CA LEU A 44 -5.24 0.29 4.00
C LEU A 44 -5.73 -1.15 3.94
N GLY A 45 -5.03 -2.03 4.65
CA GLY A 45 -5.36 -3.43 4.65
C GLY A 45 -4.44 -4.26 5.52
N ARG A 46 -4.33 -5.54 5.17
CA ARG A 46 -3.51 -6.51 5.90
C ARG A 46 -2.72 -7.39 4.95
N ILE A 47 -1.56 -7.83 5.40
CA ILE A 47 -0.82 -8.90 4.72
C ILE A 47 -1.37 -10.25 5.19
N GLN A 48 -1.69 -11.13 4.24
CA GLN A 48 -2.10 -12.52 4.47
C GLN A 48 -1.24 -13.44 3.62
N GLY A 49 -0.26 -14.10 4.23
CA GLY A 49 0.80 -14.84 3.55
C GLY A 49 1.53 -13.94 2.54
N ARG A 50 1.33 -14.22 1.24
CA ARG A 50 1.92 -13.43 0.13
C ARG A 50 0.95 -12.40 -0.45
N LYS A 51 -0.22 -12.19 0.15
CA LYS A 51 -1.26 -11.32 -0.40
C LYS A 51 -1.44 -10.07 0.44
N PHE A 52 -1.81 -8.96 -0.21
CA PHE A 52 -2.35 -7.79 0.48
C PHE A 52 -3.88 -7.81 0.30
N VAL A 53 -4.61 -7.78 1.41
CA VAL A 53 -6.07 -7.72 1.43
C VAL A 53 -6.48 -6.27 1.70
N LEU A 54 -7.07 -5.62 0.69
CA LEU A 54 -7.51 -4.23 0.77
C LEU A 54 -8.81 -4.11 1.60
N GLU A 55 -8.81 -3.20 2.56
CA GLU A 55 -9.96 -2.87 3.41
C GLU A 55 -10.53 -1.49 3.06
N GLU A 56 -9.66 -0.50 2.84
CA GLU A 56 -10.02 0.89 2.54
C GLU A 56 -9.03 1.53 1.55
N GLU A 57 -9.47 2.51 0.77
CA GLU A 57 -8.61 3.24 -0.16
C GLU A 57 -9.00 4.71 -0.29
N PHE A 58 -8.00 5.59 -0.35
CA PHE A 58 -8.18 7.04 -0.55
C PHE A 58 -6.95 7.68 -1.21
N VAL A 59 -7.11 8.94 -1.65
CA VAL A 59 -6.02 9.75 -2.22
C VAL A 59 -5.68 10.87 -1.25
N ALA A 60 -4.41 10.97 -0.86
CA ALA A 60 -3.88 12.06 -0.05
C ALA A 60 -2.96 12.97 -0.88
N GLN A 61 -3.04 14.29 -0.69
CA GLN A 61 -2.11 15.25 -1.32
C GLN A 61 -0.76 15.26 -0.59
N GLU A 62 -0.78 15.07 0.73
CA GLU A 62 0.41 15.04 1.57
C GLU A 62 0.51 13.71 2.30
N LEU A 63 1.70 13.13 2.35
CA LEU A 63 1.96 11.84 2.98
C LEU A 63 3.15 11.94 3.92
N VAL A 64 2.95 11.54 5.18
CA VAL A 64 4.01 11.42 6.18
C VAL A 64 4.02 9.99 6.70
N ILE A 65 5.16 9.32 6.51
CA ILE A 65 5.38 7.95 6.99
C ILE A 65 6.48 8.03 8.04
N ASN A 66 6.24 7.51 9.23
CA ASN A 66 7.30 7.33 10.21
C ASN A 66 8.36 6.36 9.65
N ALA A 67 9.65 6.70 9.80
CA ALA A 67 10.75 5.90 9.26
C ALA A 67 10.76 4.45 9.78
N ALA A 68 10.25 4.22 11.00
CA ALA A 68 10.10 2.87 11.55
C ALA A 68 9.03 2.02 10.83
N SER A 69 8.09 2.68 10.16
CA SER A 69 6.96 2.07 9.44
C SER A 69 7.29 1.75 7.98
N TYR A 70 8.40 2.27 7.45
CA TYR A 70 8.77 2.13 6.03
C TYR A 70 9.45 0.78 5.78
N GLY A 71 8.79 -0.10 5.04
CA GLY A 71 9.32 -1.42 4.76
C GLY A 71 8.78 -1.95 3.44
N PHE A 72 9.68 -2.11 2.48
CA PHE A 72 9.50 -2.96 1.29
C PHE A 72 8.75 -2.33 0.10
N ILE A 73 9.20 -2.73 -1.09
CA ILE A 73 8.52 -2.48 -2.36
C ILE A 73 7.79 -3.76 -2.73
N ALA A 74 6.47 -3.69 -2.81
CA ALA A 74 5.64 -4.77 -3.32
C ALA A 74 5.34 -4.55 -4.80
N PHE A 75 5.08 -5.63 -5.52
CA PHE A 75 4.83 -5.60 -6.96
C PHE A 75 3.47 -6.19 -7.24
N GLN A 76 2.65 -5.51 -8.03
CA GLN A 76 1.38 -6.08 -8.45
C GLN A 76 1.61 -7.08 -9.59
N LYS A 77 1.24 -8.34 -9.37
CA LYS A 77 1.04 -9.32 -10.45
C LYS A 77 -0.45 -9.41 -10.78
N PRO A 78 -0.87 -9.16 -12.03
CA PRO A 78 -2.21 -9.51 -12.49
C PRO A 78 -2.41 -11.04 -12.49
N GLU A 79 -3.66 -11.48 -12.39
CA GLU A 79 -4.06 -12.90 -12.39
C GLU A 79 -3.56 -13.67 -13.63
N ASP A 80 -3.31 -12.98 -14.75
CA ASP A 80 -2.86 -13.57 -16.01
C ASP A 80 -1.33 -13.81 -16.09
N GLY A 81 -0.59 -13.50 -15.01
CA GLY A 81 0.84 -13.78 -14.88
C GLY A 81 1.75 -12.91 -15.75
N ARG A 82 1.22 -11.92 -16.48
CA ARG A 82 2.02 -10.99 -17.30
C ARG A 82 2.32 -9.69 -16.57
N THR A 83 3.49 -9.11 -16.90
CA THR A 83 4.05 -7.80 -16.52
C THR A 83 3.69 -7.24 -15.14
N VAL A 84 4.74 -7.05 -14.32
CA VAL A 84 4.68 -6.30 -13.07
C VAL A 84 4.32 -4.84 -13.36
N ASP A 85 3.08 -4.45 -13.05
CA ASP A 85 2.53 -3.19 -13.55
C ASP A 85 2.90 -1.99 -12.64
N ARG A 86 2.97 -2.17 -11.31
CA ARG A 86 3.27 -1.08 -10.36
C ARG A 86 4.00 -1.55 -9.11
N GLY A 87 5.06 -0.81 -8.75
CA GLY A 87 5.71 -0.90 -7.45
C GLY A 87 4.90 -0.11 -6.41
N TRP A 88 4.64 -0.73 -5.27
CA TRP A 88 3.96 -0.15 -4.12
C TRP A 88 4.94 -0.07 -2.96
N ILE A 89 4.98 1.07 -2.28
CA ILE A 89 5.60 1.15 -0.96
C ILE A 89 4.64 0.45 0.00
N ILE A 90 5.15 -0.49 0.80
CA ILE A 90 4.40 -1.06 1.91
C ILE A 90 4.85 -0.37 3.20
N ALA A 91 3.89 -0.01 4.04
CA ALA A 91 4.18 0.55 5.36
C ALA A 91 3.32 -0.17 6.39
N PHE A 92 3.96 -0.88 7.33
CA PHE A 92 3.24 -1.45 8.47
C PHE A 92 2.85 -0.31 9.40
N TYR A 93 1.63 -0.37 9.94
CA TYR A 93 1.13 0.72 10.77
C TYR A 93 0.41 0.21 11.99
N HIS A 94 0.49 0.99 13.06
CA HIS A 94 -0.37 0.88 14.22
C HIS A 94 -1.55 1.84 14.11
N ASN A 95 -1.33 3.02 13.53
CA ASN A 95 -2.35 4.05 13.37
C ASN A 95 -2.22 4.78 12.03
N VAL A 96 -3.37 5.20 11.49
CA VAL A 96 -3.46 6.03 10.29
C VAL A 96 -4.43 7.18 10.58
N VAL A 97 -4.01 8.40 10.29
CA VAL A 97 -4.85 9.60 10.38
C VAL A 97 -4.92 10.25 9.01
N PHE A 98 -6.14 10.49 8.53
CA PHE A 98 -6.40 11.19 7.28
C PHE A 98 -7.43 12.28 7.51
N ASP A 99 -7.09 13.53 7.15
CA ASP A 99 -7.95 14.71 7.35
C ASP A 99 -8.68 15.17 6.08
N GLY A 100 -8.64 14.36 5.01
CA GLY A 100 -9.16 14.72 3.68
C GLY A 100 -8.10 15.31 2.74
N ARG A 101 -6.92 15.68 3.25
CA ARG A 101 -5.78 16.17 2.44
C ARG A 101 -4.47 15.47 2.79
N ARG A 102 -4.14 15.39 4.07
CA ARG A 102 -2.88 14.86 4.59
C ARG A 102 -3.11 13.52 5.27
N CYS A 103 -2.27 12.55 4.91
CA CYS A 103 -2.22 11.24 5.53
C CYS A 103 -0.95 11.10 6.38
N VAL A 104 -1.11 10.65 7.62
CA VAL A 104 -0.02 10.33 8.54
C VAL A 104 -0.11 8.86 8.92
N ILE A 105 0.98 8.13 8.68
CA ILE A 105 1.11 6.70 8.94
C ILE A 105 2.21 6.50 9.99
N THR A 106 1.84 5.88 11.11
CA THR A 106 2.73 5.56 12.24
C THR A 106 2.62 4.09 12.60
#